data_AF-A0A1I4TWM6-F1
#
_entry.id   AF-A0A1I4TWM6-F1
#
_cell.length_a   1.000
_cell.length_b   1.000
_cell.length_c   1.000
_cell.angle_alpha   90.00
_cell.angle_beta   90.00
_cell.angle_gamma   90.00
#
_symmetry.space_group_name_H-M   'P 1'
#
loop_
_entity.id
_entity.type
_entity.pdbx_description
1 polymer ?
#
loop_
_entity_poly.entity_id
_entity_poly.type
_entity_poly.pdbx_seq_one_letter_code
_entity_poly.pdbx_strand_id
1 'polypeptide(L)'
;MSKRTLLALSLLVFGSGCTVYQSIGKSVGSFLHPVSGPDFVHIPDDEWDRDNALLYFYRTHSQWAADEIEAPSVYIDDHHYFNIRNDSYTWLEVSPGERHIAMRRPLLGLEGLNSFSLSLIADATLRVEPGQIYYLRYNELTEPEQIHPDLDPEHPLAEGDLQLVTRAYAMQAGEIVSTQFLNSDLLAPNHAATSIVEVNEDIDYERSLAALEEERELEIERLKEEGRYESAPWYWPFGGGPTVTLEAERKIRKLERDYAALEEERERREAAESGGWWFF
;
A
#
# COMPACT_ATOMS: atom_id res chain seq x y z
N MET A 1 17.28 36.33 -14.64
CA MET A 1 16.62 35.16 -15.29
C MET A 1 15.29 35.62 -15.87
N SER A 2 15.00 35.28 -17.13
CA SER A 2 13.77 35.70 -17.80
C SER A 2 12.58 34.93 -17.23
N LYS A 3 11.40 35.57 -17.17
CA LYS A 3 10.13 34.90 -16.78
C LYS A 3 9.87 33.62 -17.59
N ARG A 4 10.41 33.54 -18.81
CA ARG A 4 10.36 32.34 -19.67
C ARG A 4 11.27 31.21 -19.20
N THR A 5 12.39 31.53 -18.55
CA THR A 5 13.32 30.55 -17.97
C THR A 5 12.77 29.95 -16.67
N LEU A 6 11.99 30.71 -15.89
CA LEU A 6 11.27 30.18 -14.72
C LEU A 6 10.10 29.27 -15.11
N LEU A 7 9.37 29.60 -16.18
CA LEU A 7 8.24 28.79 -16.64
C LEU A 7 8.69 27.44 -17.24
N ALA A 8 9.80 27.43 -17.97
CA ALA A 8 10.38 26.21 -18.53
C ALA A 8 10.92 25.26 -17.46
N LEU A 9 11.42 25.79 -16.33
CA LEU A 9 11.87 24.98 -15.20
C LEU A 9 10.69 24.38 -14.43
N SER A 10 9.55 25.09 -14.36
CA SER A 10 8.34 24.59 -13.72
C SER A 10 7.65 23.49 -14.55
N LEU A 11 7.72 23.54 -15.89
CA LEU A 11 7.11 22.52 -16.76
C LEU A 11 7.94 21.22 -16.87
N LEU A 12 9.24 21.26 -16.58
CA LEU A 12 10.09 20.06 -16.55
C LEU A 12 9.94 19.22 -15.28
N VAL A 13 9.35 19.78 -14.21
CA VAL A 13 9.12 19.06 -12.94
C VAL A 13 7.79 18.29 -12.95
N PHE A 14 6.81 18.71 -13.74
CA PHE A 14 5.49 18.03 -13.82
C PHE A 14 5.35 17.04 -14.99
N GLY A 15 6.32 16.98 -15.91
CA GLY A 15 6.26 16.14 -17.12
C GLY A 15 7.04 14.82 -17.04
N SER A 16 7.82 14.63 -16.00
CA SER A 16 8.44 13.34 -15.65
C SER A 16 7.59 12.78 -14.52
N GLY A 17 7.22 11.50 -14.56
CA GLY A 17 6.48 10.80 -13.49
C GLY A 17 7.27 10.71 -12.18
N CYS A 18 7.78 11.82 -11.68
CA CYS A 18 8.49 11.93 -10.43
C CYS A 18 7.48 12.10 -9.30
N THR A 19 7.14 11.00 -8.63
CA THR A 19 6.41 11.05 -7.37
C THR A 19 7.32 11.63 -6.29
N VAL A 20 6.98 12.81 -5.79
CA VAL A 20 7.63 13.41 -4.62
C VAL A 20 6.76 13.12 -3.41
N TYR A 21 7.24 12.27 -2.50
CA TYR A 21 6.58 12.04 -1.21
C TYR A 21 6.92 13.20 -0.27
N GLN A 22 5.96 14.14 -0.12
CA GLN A 22 6.08 15.27 0.81
C GLN A 22 5.17 15.03 2.02
N SER A 23 5.76 15.04 3.22
CA SER A 23 5.03 14.88 4.49
C SER A 23 5.20 16.06 5.45
N ILE A 24 5.59 17.22 4.92
CA ILE A 24 5.76 18.46 5.71
C ILE A 24 4.51 18.72 6.55
N GLY A 25 4.65 18.57 7.88
CA GLY A 25 3.60 18.83 8.87
C GLY A 25 2.59 17.70 9.11
N LYS A 26 2.74 16.53 8.49
CA LYS A 26 1.85 15.36 8.70
C LYS A 26 2.49 14.22 9.47
N SER A 27 3.81 14.26 9.67
CA SER A 27 4.57 13.19 10.32
C SER A 27 4.86 13.44 11.79
N VAL A 28 3.98 14.13 12.53
CA VAL A 28 4.26 14.54 13.92
C VAL A 28 4.58 13.33 14.81
N GLY A 29 5.76 13.36 15.43
CA GLY A 29 6.26 12.34 16.34
C GLY A 29 5.75 12.51 17.78
N SER A 30 6.00 11.49 18.58
CA SER A 30 5.51 11.36 19.96
C SER A 30 6.01 12.46 20.90
N PHE A 31 7.19 13.02 20.64
CA PHE A 31 7.75 14.09 21.47
C PHE A 31 6.86 15.34 21.47
N LEU A 32 6.23 15.61 20.31
CA LEU A 32 5.34 16.75 20.13
C LEU A 32 3.88 16.38 20.45
N HIS A 33 3.47 15.15 20.13
CA HIS A 33 2.10 14.70 20.31
C HIS A 33 2.03 13.19 20.61
N PRO A 34 2.10 12.79 21.89
CA PRO A 34 1.91 11.41 22.31
C PRO A 34 0.56 10.84 21.85
N VAL A 35 0.47 9.52 21.75
CA VAL A 35 -0.80 8.85 21.49
C VAL A 35 -1.70 8.94 22.72
N SER A 36 -3.00 9.04 22.48
CA SER A 36 -4.00 9.18 23.55
C SER A 36 -5.31 8.43 23.26
N GLY A 37 -5.30 7.53 22.27
CA GLY A 37 -6.43 6.67 21.97
C GLY A 37 -6.66 5.61 23.05
N PRO A 38 -7.77 4.85 22.96
CA PRO A 38 -8.04 3.75 23.87
C PRO A 38 -6.94 2.67 23.82
N ASP A 39 -6.77 1.95 24.92
CA ASP A 39 -5.88 0.79 24.99
C ASP A 39 -6.29 -0.28 23.95
N PHE A 40 -5.38 -1.20 23.65
CA PHE A 40 -5.62 -2.24 22.66
C PHE A 40 -6.87 -3.08 22.94
N VAL A 41 -7.76 -3.07 21.95
CA VAL A 41 -8.87 -4.01 21.83
C VAL A 41 -8.86 -4.54 20.41
N HIS A 42 -8.98 -5.86 20.28
CA HIS A 42 -9.11 -6.48 18.98
C HIS A 42 -10.41 -6.04 18.30
N ILE A 43 -10.36 -5.75 17.00
CA ILE A 43 -11.55 -5.42 16.22
C ILE A 43 -12.50 -6.63 16.27
N PRO A 44 -13.78 -6.44 16.58
CA PRO A 44 -14.76 -7.52 16.54
C PRO A 44 -14.79 -8.20 15.17
N ASP A 45 -15.01 -9.51 15.19
CA ASP A 45 -15.08 -10.37 13.99
C ASP A 45 -16.21 -10.01 13.02
N ASP A 46 -17.16 -9.16 13.45
CA ASP A 46 -18.31 -8.66 12.71
C ASP A 46 -18.14 -7.21 12.21
N GLU A 47 -17.01 -6.56 12.54
CA GLU A 47 -16.69 -5.20 12.11
C GLU A 47 -15.79 -5.13 10.85
N TRP A 48 -15.46 -6.27 10.25
CA TRP A 48 -14.69 -6.37 8.99
C TRP A 48 -15.12 -7.59 8.18
N ASP A 49 -14.83 -7.61 6.88
CA ASP A 49 -15.24 -8.69 5.97
C ASP A 49 -14.17 -9.79 5.91
N ARG A 50 -14.57 -11.04 6.20
CA ARG A 50 -13.66 -12.20 6.22
C ARG A 50 -13.20 -12.65 4.83
N ASP A 51 -13.81 -12.13 3.77
CA ASP A 51 -13.26 -12.28 2.42
C ASP A 51 -11.99 -11.44 2.23
N ASN A 52 -11.70 -10.51 3.14
CA ASN A 52 -10.48 -9.69 3.19
C ASN A 52 -9.48 -10.23 4.22
N ALA A 53 -8.37 -9.50 4.44
CA ALA A 53 -7.40 -9.75 5.50
C ALA A 53 -7.23 -8.52 6.39
N LEU A 54 -6.80 -8.73 7.64
CA LEU A 54 -6.45 -7.64 8.56
C LEU A 54 -4.94 -7.56 8.79
N LEU A 55 -4.39 -6.37 8.63
CA LEU A 55 -3.02 -6.04 9.00
C LEU A 55 -3.03 -5.14 10.23
N TYR A 56 -2.65 -5.69 11.39
CA TYR A 56 -2.34 -4.88 12.57
C TYR A 56 -0.91 -4.37 12.48
N PHE A 57 -0.74 -3.07 12.72
CA PHE A 57 0.56 -2.45 12.89
C PHE A 57 0.67 -1.95 14.31
N TYR A 58 1.79 -2.21 14.97
CA TYR A 58 2.02 -1.67 16.31
C TYR A 58 3.49 -1.36 16.58
N ARG A 59 3.73 -0.34 17.40
CA ARG A 59 5.04 0.09 17.84
C ARG A 59 5.10 0.06 19.35
N THR A 60 5.96 -0.79 19.89
CA THR A 60 6.18 -0.90 21.34
C THR A 60 6.87 0.35 21.89
N HIS A 61 6.67 0.62 23.17
CA HIS A 61 7.29 1.76 23.84
C HIS A 61 8.83 1.70 23.84
N SER A 62 9.50 2.82 23.51
CA SER A 62 10.90 3.06 23.85
C SER A 62 11.19 4.55 24.07
N GLN A 63 12.27 4.87 24.80
CA GLN A 63 12.69 6.26 24.98
C GLN A 63 13.05 6.92 23.64
N TRP A 64 13.71 6.18 22.74
CA TRP A 64 14.04 6.66 21.39
C TRP A 64 12.79 7.08 20.62
N ALA A 65 11.76 6.23 20.60
CA ALA A 65 10.50 6.53 19.93
C ALA A 65 9.68 7.65 20.63
N ALA A 66 9.80 7.77 21.97
CA ALA A 66 9.15 8.81 22.75
C ALA A 66 9.73 10.21 22.47
N ASP A 67 11.04 10.30 22.25
CA ASP A 67 11.76 11.55 21.97
C ASP A 67 11.77 11.92 20.48
N GLU A 68 11.07 11.15 19.65
CA GLU A 68 11.01 11.35 18.21
C GLU A 68 10.10 12.53 17.82
N ILE A 69 10.63 13.43 17.00
CA ILE A 69 9.92 14.61 16.48
C ILE A 69 9.12 14.27 15.22
N GLU A 70 9.58 13.32 14.41
CA GLU A 70 8.92 12.87 13.18
C GLU A 70 8.69 11.35 13.21
N ALA A 71 7.43 10.91 13.25
CA ALA A 71 7.08 9.49 13.27
C ALA A 71 7.23 8.84 11.88
N PRO A 72 7.75 7.59 11.81
CA PRO A 72 7.84 6.81 10.57
C PRO A 72 6.51 6.67 9.85
N SER A 73 6.54 6.81 8.53
CA SER A 73 5.40 6.70 7.62
C SER A 73 5.26 5.26 7.13
N VAL A 74 4.03 4.74 7.13
CA VAL A 74 3.67 3.41 6.63
C VAL A 74 2.94 3.52 5.31
N TYR A 75 3.35 2.66 4.38
CA TYR A 75 2.85 2.57 3.03
C TYR A 75 2.38 1.15 2.73
N ILE A 76 1.23 1.02 2.06
CA ILE A 76 0.78 -0.22 1.43
C ILE A 76 0.61 0.05 -0.06
N ASP A 77 1.23 -0.77 -0.91
CA ASP A 77 1.22 -0.64 -2.37
C ASP A 77 1.58 0.79 -2.82
N ASP A 78 2.66 1.32 -2.25
CA ASP A 78 3.16 2.69 -2.46
C ASP A 78 2.20 3.84 -2.06
N HIS A 79 1.06 3.53 -1.42
CA HIS A 79 0.14 4.53 -0.88
C HIS A 79 0.41 4.80 0.60
N HIS A 80 0.53 6.07 1.00
CA HIS A 80 0.73 6.47 2.40
C HIS A 80 -0.59 6.38 3.18
N TYR A 81 -0.56 5.78 4.37
CA TYR A 81 -1.76 5.71 5.22
C TYR A 81 -1.60 6.44 6.55
N PHE A 82 -0.54 6.15 7.30
CA PHE A 82 -0.37 6.69 8.64
C PHE A 82 1.09 6.81 9.05
N ASN A 83 1.31 7.53 10.16
CA ASN A 83 2.60 7.66 10.80
C ASN A 83 2.57 6.99 12.17
N ILE A 84 3.41 5.98 12.39
CA ILE A 84 3.34 5.14 13.58
C ILE A 84 4.13 5.75 14.74
N ARG A 85 3.40 6.36 15.68
CA ARG A 85 3.97 6.98 16.88
C ARG A 85 4.36 5.93 17.92
N ASN A 86 5.15 6.35 18.89
CA ASN A 86 5.52 5.51 20.04
C ASN A 86 4.29 4.96 20.74
N ASP A 87 4.41 3.72 21.22
CA ASP A 87 3.43 3.07 22.09
C ASP A 87 2.02 3.03 21.49
N SER A 88 1.96 2.75 20.18
CA SER A 88 0.71 2.84 19.41
C SER A 88 0.40 1.61 18.59
N TYR A 89 -0.87 1.40 18.28
CA TYR A 89 -1.33 0.43 17.29
C TYR A 89 -2.38 1.01 16.36
N THR A 90 -2.52 0.38 15.21
CA THR A 90 -3.63 0.56 14.28
C THR A 90 -3.81 -0.68 13.42
N TRP A 91 -4.79 -0.66 12.53
CA TRP A 91 -5.06 -1.73 11.60
C TRP A 91 -5.48 -1.20 10.23
N LEU A 92 -5.31 -2.01 9.21
CA LEU A 92 -5.88 -1.82 7.88
C LEU A 92 -6.55 -3.12 7.45
N GLU A 93 -7.77 -3.05 6.94
CA GLU A 93 -8.39 -4.15 6.21
C GLU A 93 -7.97 -4.04 4.74
N VAL A 94 -7.42 -5.13 4.19
CA VAL A 94 -6.81 -5.18 2.86
C VAL A 94 -7.41 -6.32 2.05
N SER A 95 -7.51 -6.18 0.73
CA SER A 95 -7.96 -7.30 -0.10
C SER A 95 -6.95 -8.46 -0.05
N PRO A 96 -7.33 -9.72 -0.34
CA PRO A 96 -6.35 -10.80 -0.41
C PRO A 96 -5.39 -10.65 -1.59
N GLY A 97 -4.12 -11.06 -1.43
CA GLY A 97 -3.13 -10.98 -2.51
C GLY A 97 -1.72 -10.65 -2.03
N GLU A 98 -0.84 -10.27 -2.95
CA GLU A 98 0.49 -9.75 -2.60
C GLU A 98 0.36 -8.27 -2.24
N ARG A 99 0.83 -7.89 -1.05
CA ARG A 99 0.84 -6.50 -0.58
C ARG A 99 2.25 -6.03 -0.37
N HIS A 100 2.60 -4.94 -1.04
CA HIS A 100 3.87 -4.28 -0.81
C HIS A 100 3.77 -3.39 0.43
N ILE A 101 4.56 -3.66 1.44
CA ILE A 101 4.60 -2.93 2.71
C ILE A 101 5.93 -2.21 2.78
N ALA A 102 5.88 -0.88 2.88
CA ALA A 102 7.08 -0.08 3.08
C ALA A 102 6.92 0.83 4.30
N MET A 103 8.01 1.00 5.04
CA MET A 103 8.10 1.96 6.13
C MET A 103 9.26 2.92 5.87
N ARG A 104 9.01 4.22 5.97
CA ARG A 104 9.98 5.27 5.63
C ARG A 104 10.07 6.27 6.77
N ARG A 105 11.28 6.61 7.20
CA ARG A 105 11.50 7.67 8.19
C ARG A 105 11.48 9.02 7.47
N PRO A 106 10.67 9.99 7.88
CA PRO A 106 10.76 11.35 7.34
C PRO A 106 12.09 12.01 7.74
N LEU A 107 12.63 12.86 6.86
CA LEU A 107 13.76 13.73 7.18
C LEU A 107 13.37 15.17 6.87
N LEU A 108 12.95 15.93 7.88
CA LEU A 108 12.52 17.33 7.75
C LEU A 108 11.32 17.48 6.78
N GLY A 109 10.39 16.52 6.81
CA GLY A 109 9.24 16.44 5.90
C GLY A 109 9.53 15.99 4.46
N LEU A 110 10.74 15.49 4.18
CA LEU A 110 11.10 14.83 2.91
C LEU A 110 11.23 13.32 3.12
N GLU A 111 10.51 12.51 2.34
CA GLU A 111 10.53 11.04 2.49
C GLU A 111 11.24 10.31 1.33
N GLY A 112 11.39 10.96 0.16
CA GLY A 112 12.13 10.44 -0.98
C GLY A 112 11.84 11.15 -2.31
N LEU A 113 12.58 10.75 -3.35
CA LEU A 113 12.33 11.11 -4.76
C LEU A 113 12.37 9.82 -5.60
N ASN A 114 11.25 9.46 -6.25
CA ASN A 114 11.13 8.23 -7.05
C ASN A 114 11.50 6.96 -6.24
N SER A 115 12.30 6.05 -6.82
CA SER A 115 12.80 4.83 -6.16
C SER A 115 13.91 5.07 -5.13
N PHE A 116 14.24 6.33 -4.83
CA PHE A 116 15.28 6.67 -3.85
C PHE A 116 14.65 7.21 -2.57
N SER A 117 14.57 6.35 -1.55
CA SER A 117 14.21 6.75 -0.18
C SER A 117 15.49 7.09 0.59
N LEU A 118 15.55 8.29 1.15
CA LEU A 118 16.69 8.75 1.96
C LEU A 118 16.81 7.99 3.30
N SER A 119 15.84 7.13 3.63
CA SER A 119 15.55 6.70 4.99
C SER A 119 14.51 5.55 5.02
N LEU A 120 14.68 4.56 4.16
CA LEU A 120 13.86 3.33 4.16
C LEU A 120 14.14 2.53 5.44
N ILE A 121 13.10 2.21 6.19
CA ILE A 121 13.15 1.36 7.39
C ILE A 121 12.89 -0.09 7.00
N ALA A 122 11.82 -0.31 6.22
CA ALA A 122 11.41 -1.63 5.78
C ALA A 122 10.82 -1.57 4.38
N ASP A 123 11.02 -2.63 3.63
CA ASP A 123 10.49 -2.85 2.28
C ASP A 123 10.29 -4.35 2.11
N ALA A 124 9.03 -4.78 2.07
CA ALA A 124 8.66 -6.18 2.03
C ALA A 124 7.43 -6.40 1.16
N THR A 125 7.34 -7.57 0.55
CA THR A 125 6.08 -8.05 -0.03
C THR A 125 5.53 -9.12 0.90
N LEU A 126 4.28 -8.99 1.32
CA LEU A 126 3.58 -9.97 2.14
C LEU A 126 2.39 -10.51 1.37
N ARG A 127 2.31 -11.82 1.21
CA ARG A 127 1.10 -12.47 0.72
C ARG A 127 0.08 -12.58 1.85
N VAL A 128 -1.05 -11.92 1.68
CA VAL A 128 -2.16 -11.93 2.63
C VAL A 128 -3.29 -12.82 2.13
N GLU A 129 -3.86 -13.61 3.04
CA GLU A 129 -4.93 -14.58 2.75
C GLU A 129 -6.27 -14.14 3.36
N PRO A 130 -7.40 -14.48 2.72
CA PRO A 130 -8.71 -14.13 3.24
C PRO A 130 -8.95 -14.73 4.64
N GLY A 131 -9.54 -13.94 5.52
CA GLY A 131 -9.87 -14.29 6.89
C GLY A 131 -8.67 -14.33 7.85
N GLN A 132 -7.45 -14.04 7.37
CA GLN A 132 -6.25 -14.04 8.20
C GLN A 132 -5.98 -12.66 8.83
N ILE A 133 -5.33 -12.69 9.99
CA ILE A 133 -4.93 -11.50 10.75
C ILE A 133 -3.42 -11.55 10.97
N TYR A 134 -2.73 -10.53 10.51
CA TYR A 134 -1.28 -10.40 10.56
C TYR A 134 -0.89 -9.30 11.54
N TYR A 135 0.19 -9.51 12.31
CA TYR A 135 0.68 -8.55 13.29
C TYR A 135 2.09 -8.08 12.92
N LEU A 136 2.19 -6.84 12.47
CA LEU A 136 3.43 -6.17 12.07
C LEU A 136 3.93 -5.34 13.26
N ARG A 137 4.97 -5.85 13.89
CA ARG A 137 5.66 -5.26 15.03
C ARG A 137 6.76 -4.33 14.54
N TYR A 138 6.75 -3.09 15.01
CA TYR A 138 7.79 -2.12 14.74
C TYR A 138 8.57 -1.76 16.00
N ASN A 139 9.89 -1.97 15.99
CA ASN A 139 10.80 -1.54 17.06
C ASN A 139 12.25 -1.47 16.55
N GLU A 140 12.90 -0.33 16.74
CA GLU A 140 14.26 -0.06 16.23
C GLU A 140 15.39 -0.45 17.20
N LEU A 141 15.05 -0.84 18.44
CA LEU A 141 16.03 -1.12 19.49
C LEU A 141 16.08 -2.59 19.87
N THR A 142 14.97 -3.31 19.71
CA THR A 142 14.83 -4.69 20.15
C THR A 142 14.01 -5.49 19.15
N GLU A 143 14.60 -6.55 18.63
CA GLU A 143 13.93 -7.59 17.86
C GLU A 143 13.05 -8.48 18.77
N PRO A 144 12.03 -9.16 18.23
CA PRO A 144 11.27 -10.15 18.95
C PRO A 144 12.13 -11.37 19.28
N GLU A 145 11.82 -12.04 20.38
CA GLU A 145 12.57 -13.23 20.83
C GLU A 145 12.45 -14.42 19.87
N GLN A 146 11.44 -14.41 19.00
CA GLN A 146 11.11 -15.49 18.08
C GLN A 146 10.77 -14.92 16.70
N ILE A 147 11.44 -15.44 15.67
CA ILE A 147 11.09 -15.19 14.27
C ILE A 147 9.77 -15.90 13.95
N HIS A 148 8.98 -15.32 13.05
CA HIS A 148 7.75 -15.96 12.58
C HIS A 148 8.05 -17.34 11.97
N PRO A 149 7.43 -18.44 12.46
CA PRO A 149 7.81 -19.80 12.08
C PRO A 149 7.53 -20.13 10.62
N ASP A 150 6.54 -19.46 10.02
CA ASP A 150 6.11 -19.69 8.64
C ASP A 150 6.78 -18.73 7.64
N LEU A 151 7.59 -17.78 8.10
CA LEU A 151 8.37 -16.92 7.20
C LEU A 151 9.71 -17.56 6.87
N ASP A 152 10.16 -17.34 5.64
CA ASP A 152 11.55 -17.57 5.29
C ASP A 152 12.45 -16.71 6.22
N PRO A 153 13.51 -17.27 6.84
CA PRO A 153 14.45 -16.48 7.63
C PRO A 153 15.06 -15.29 6.88
N GLU A 154 15.18 -15.37 5.55
CA GLU A 154 15.70 -14.30 4.71
C GLU A 154 14.60 -13.29 4.28
N HIS A 155 13.34 -13.53 4.67
CA HIS A 155 12.24 -12.62 4.36
C HIS A 155 12.46 -11.25 5.04
N PRO A 156 12.24 -10.11 4.36
CA PRO A 156 12.41 -8.78 4.96
C PRO A 156 11.51 -8.45 6.17
N LEU A 157 10.60 -9.35 6.56
CA LEU A 157 9.73 -9.23 7.74
C LEU A 157 10.10 -10.25 8.83
N ALA A 158 11.13 -11.08 8.61
CA ALA A 158 11.66 -12.00 9.62
C ALA A 158 12.67 -11.29 10.52
N GLU A 159 13.43 -10.32 9.98
CA GLU A 159 14.49 -9.56 10.63
C GLU A 159 14.36 -8.06 10.33
N GLY A 160 15.05 -7.20 11.10
CA GLY A 160 15.00 -5.74 10.96
C GLY A 160 13.99 -5.06 11.88
N ASP A 161 13.70 -3.78 11.64
CA ASP A 161 12.89 -2.99 12.59
C ASP A 161 11.38 -3.30 12.50
N LEU A 162 10.88 -3.66 11.30
CA LEU A 162 9.49 -4.05 11.06
C LEU A 162 9.42 -5.55 10.80
N GLN A 163 8.79 -6.29 11.71
CA GLN A 163 8.75 -7.75 11.66
C GLN A 163 7.33 -8.26 11.78
N LEU A 164 7.01 -9.30 11.01
CA LEU A 164 5.77 -10.05 11.19
C LEU A 164 5.94 -10.95 12.41
N VAL A 165 4.99 -10.92 13.33
CA VAL A 165 4.98 -11.78 14.52
C VAL A 165 3.69 -12.59 14.59
N THR A 166 3.76 -13.73 15.26
CA THR A 166 2.56 -14.55 15.48
C THR A 166 1.60 -13.83 16.41
N ARG A 167 0.31 -14.17 16.32
CA ARG A 167 -0.69 -13.69 17.29
C ARG A 167 -0.27 -13.99 18.74
N ALA A 168 0.28 -15.17 18.99
CA ALA A 168 0.70 -15.56 20.34
C ALA A 168 1.80 -14.64 20.88
N TYR A 169 2.73 -14.20 20.02
CA TYR A 169 3.76 -13.23 20.37
C TYR A 169 3.17 -11.83 20.57
N ALA A 170 2.37 -11.35 19.60
CA ALA A 170 1.76 -10.02 19.67
C ALA A 170 0.93 -9.81 20.96
N MET A 171 0.28 -10.86 21.46
CA MET A 171 -0.56 -10.79 22.67
C MET A 171 0.21 -10.86 24.00
N GLN A 172 1.55 -10.88 23.98
CA GLN A 172 2.36 -10.87 25.20
C GLN A 172 2.36 -9.49 25.88
N ALA A 173 2.65 -9.47 27.18
CA ALA A 173 2.80 -8.21 27.91
C ALA A 173 3.99 -7.39 27.35
N GLY A 174 3.78 -6.10 27.09
CA GLY A 174 4.80 -5.24 26.47
C GLY A 174 4.74 -5.19 24.94
N GLU A 175 3.88 -6.00 24.31
CA GLU A 175 3.64 -6.01 22.86
C GLU A 175 2.35 -5.22 22.53
N ILE A 176 1.50 -5.69 21.60
CA ILE A 176 0.35 -4.90 21.13
C ILE A 176 -0.66 -4.61 22.24
N VAL A 177 -0.79 -5.50 23.23
CA VAL A 177 -1.77 -5.34 24.31
C VAL A 177 -1.45 -4.20 25.28
N SER A 178 -0.21 -3.69 25.25
CA SER A 178 0.19 -2.52 26.05
C SER A 178 0.14 -1.20 25.29
N THR A 179 -0.17 -1.21 23.99
CA THR A 179 -0.18 0.01 23.19
C THR A 179 -1.57 0.65 23.13
N GLN A 180 -1.59 1.88 22.65
CA GLN A 180 -2.81 2.68 22.53
C GLN A 180 -3.18 2.94 21.06
N PHE A 181 -4.47 3.11 20.81
CA PHE A 181 -4.96 3.29 19.46
C PHE A 181 -4.44 4.59 18.85
N LEU A 182 -3.91 4.50 17.62
CA LEU A 182 -3.38 5.64 16.88
C LEU A 182 -4.52 6.54 16.39
N ASN A 183 -5.00 7.42 17.27
CA ASN A 183 -6.06 8.37 16.97
C ASN A 183 -5.62 9.37 15.87
N SER A 184 -6.54 9.71 14.97
CA SER A 184 -6.38 10.79 13.99
C SER A 184 -6.86 12.11 14.59
N ASP A 185 -6.07 13.17 14.49
CA ASP A 185 -6.43 14.50 15.00
C ASP A 185 -5.84 15.63 14.13
N LEU A 186 -6.11 16.89 14.49
CA LEU A 186 -5.67 18.05 13.71
C LEU A 186 -4.14 18.22 13.67
N LEU A 187 -3.41 17.72 14.67
CA LEU A 187 -1.96 17.84 14.76
C LEU A 187 -1.26 16.62 14.16
N ALA A 188 -1.93 15.47 14.14
CA ALA A 188 -1.43 14.22 13.56
C ALA A 188 -2.53 13.51 12.75
N PRO A 189 -2.90 14.04 11.57
CA PRO A 189 -3.89 13.39 10.72
C PRO A 189 -3.33 12.07 10.18
N ASN A 190 -4.13 11.01 10.25
CA ASN A 190 -3.83 9.72 9.67
C ASN A 190 -5.07 9.07 9.05
N HIS A 191 -4.84 8.13 8.13
CA HIS A 191 -5.84 7.25 7.50
C HIS A 191 -5.63 5.83 8.01
N ALA A 192 -5.72 5.66 9.32
CA ALA A 192 -5.55 4.37 9.98
C ALA A 192 -6.91 3.81 10.42
N ALA A 193 -6.98 2.52 10.77
CA ALA A 193 -8.19 1.84 11.22
C ALA A 193 -9.35 1.93 10.21
N THR A 194 -9.04 1.62 8.96
CA THR A 194 -9.98 1.69 7.85
C THR A 194 -9.79 0.50 6.92
N SER A 195 -10.83 0.24 6.14
CA SER A 195 -10.73 -0.61 4.95
C SER A 195 -10.05 0.13 3.82
N ILE A 196 -9.10 -0.53 3.16
CA ILE A 196 -8.39 -0.06 1.97
C ILE A 196 -8.53 -1.05 0.81
N VAL A 197 -9.49 -1.98 0.93
CA VAL A 197 -9.78 -3.07 -0.01
C VAL A 197 -10.02 -2.53 -1.42
N GLU A 198 -10.86 -1.50 -1.55
CA GLU A 198 -11.15 -0.90 -2.86
C GLU A 198 -9.90 -0.30 -3.51
N VAL A 199 -9.07 0.40 -2.72
CA VAL A 199 -7.80 0.97 -3.19
C VAL A 199 -6.84 -0.14 -3.62
N ASN A 200 -6.76 -1.24 -2.88
CA ASN A 200 -5.93 -2.38 -3.26
C ASN A 200 -6.40 -3.04 -4.57
N GLU A 201 -7.70 -3.25 -4.72
CA GLU A 201 -8.29 -3.85 -5.93
C GLU A 201 -8.02 -2.99 -7.18
N ASP A 202 -8.11 -1.66 -7.04
CA ASP A 202 -7.82 -0.73 -8.14
C ASP A 202 -6.33 -0.80 -8.53
N ILE A 203 -5.43 -0.81 -7.53
CA ILE A 203 -3.99 -0.95 -7.77
C ILE A 203 -3.65 -2.32 -8.38
N ASP A 204 -4.29 -3.40 -7.90
CA ASP A 204 -4.09 -4.75 -8.44
C ASP A 204 -4.56 -4.85 -9.89
N TYR A 205 -5.66 -4.19 -10.23
CA TYR A 205 -6.15 -4.07 -11.60
C TYR A 205 -5.14 -3.32 -12.48
N GLU A 206 -4.68 -2.14 -12.07
CA GLU A 206 -3.69 -1.35 -12.82
C GLU A 206 -2.39 -2.12 -13.04
N ARG A 207 -1.88 -2.78 -11.99
CA ARG A 207 -0.66 -3.60 -12.03
C ARG A 207 -0.82 -4.79 -12.98
N SER A 208 -1.96 -5.49 -12.89
CA SER A 208 -2.27 -6.63 -13.75
C SER A 208 -2.43 -6.21 -15.21
N LEU A 209 -3.09 -5.08 -15.47
CA LEU A 209 -3.25 -4.54 -16.81
C LEU A 209 -1.88 -4.20 -17.42
N ALA A 210 -1.03 -3.46 -16.70
CA ALA A 210 0.31 -3.11 -17.17
C ALA A 210 1.16 -4.35 -17.50
N ALA A 211 1.14 -5.37 -16.64
CA ALA A 211 1.85 -6.63 -16.88
C ALA A 211 1.32 -7.37 -18.13
N LEU A 212 0.00 -7.40 -18.34
CA LEU A 212 -0.60 -8.01 -19.52
C LEU A 212 -0.32 -7.22 -20.80
N GLU A 213 -0.19 -5.90 -20.72
CA GLU A 213 0.22 -5.09 -21.87
C GLU A 213 1.66 -5.35 -22.28
N GLU A 214 2.57 -5.54 -21.32
CA GLU A 214 3.94 -5.98 -21.59
C GLU A 214 3.96 -7.39 -22.21
N GLU A 215 3.20 -8.35 -21.66
CA GLU A 215 3.03 -9.69 -22.25
C GLU A 215 2.53 -9.60 -23.70
N ARG A 216 1.58 -8.70 -23.98
CA ARG A 216 1.03 -8.48 -25.32
C ARG A 216 2.10 -7.98 -26.28
N GLU A 217 2.95 -7.04 -25.86
CA GLU A 217 4.05 -6.53 -26.68
C GLU A 217 5.05 -7.62 -27.03
N LEU A 218 5.49 -8.40 -26.03
CA LEU A 218 6.41 -9.53 -26.21
C LEU A 218 5.79 -10.63 -27.10
N GLU A 219 4.49 -10.90 -26.98
CA GLU A 219 3.76 -11.82 -27.85
C GLU A 219 3.75 -11.32 -29.30
N ILE A 220 3.52 -10.03 -29.54
CA ILE A 220 3.55 -9.44 -30.87
C ILE A 220 4.96 -9.52 -31.48
N GLU A 221 6.01 -9.25 -30.71
CA GLU A 221 7.39 -9.39 -31.17
C GLU A 221 7.71 -10.82 -31.60
N ARG A 222 7.33 -11.81 -30.77
CA ARG A 222 7.46 -13.23 -31.11
C ARG A 222 6.71 -13.58 -32.39
N LEU A 223 5.49 -13.10 -32.57
CA LEU A 223 4.71 -13.35 -33.79
C LEU A 223 5.33 -12.71 -35.04
N LYS A 224 6.02 -11.56 -34.91
CA LYS A 224 6.78 -10.96 -36.01
C LYS A 224 7.95 -11.84 -36.42
N GLU A 225 8.70 -12.39 -35.45
CA GLU A 225 9.81 -13.31 -35.71
C GLU A 225 9.33 -14.62 -36.36
N GLU A 226 8.17 -15.13 -35.95
CA GLU A 226 7.54 -16.33 -36.52
C GLU A 226 6.92 -16.09 -37.92
N GLY A 227 6.92 -14.86 -38.43
CA GLY A 227 6.27 -14.50 -39.70
C GLY A 227 4.74 -14.57 -39.63
N ARG A 228 4.17 -14.57 -38.43
CA ARG A 228 2.73 -14.63 -38.14
C ARG A 228 2.13 -13.25 -37.85
N TYR A 229 2.82 -12.20 -38.29
CA TYR A 229 2.40 -10.82 -38.19
C TYR A 229 2.42 -10.19 -39.58
N GLU A 230 1.28 -9.68 -40.03
CA GLU A 230 1.20 -8.97 -41.31
C GLU A 230 1.63 -7.53 -41.14
N SER A 231 2.59 -7.07 -41.95
CA SER A 231 3.06 -5.70 -41.92
C SER A 231 2.06 -4.75 -42.59
N ALA A 232 2.03 -3.50 -42.09
CA ALA A 232 1.20 -2.45 -42.65
C ALA A 232 1.56 -2.18 -44.13
N PRO A 233 0.58 -2.15 -45.06
CA PRO A 233 0.83 -1.67 -46.41
C PRO A 233 1.24 -0.19 -46.40
N TRP A 234 2.11 0.22 -47.33
CA TRP A 234 2.64 1.60 -47.40
C TRP A 234 1.55 2.68 -47.55
N TYR A 235 0.40 2.34 -48.15
CA TYR A 235 -0.74 3.25 -48.36
C TYR A 235 -1.71 3.25 -47.16
N TRP A 236 -1.51 2.37 -46.19
CA TRP A 236 -2.33 2.26 -44.98
C TRP A 236 -1.44 1.89 -43.77
N PRO A 237 -0.69 2.87 -43.22
CA PRO A 237 0.31 2.64 -42.17
C PRO A 237 -0.29 2.20 -40.82
N PHE A 238 -1.61 2.27 -40.68
CA PHE A 238 -2.37 1.77 -39.54
C PHE A 238 -2.92 0.34 -39.78
N GLY A 239 -2.57 -0.29 -40.90
CA GLY A 239 -2.92 -1.67 -41.23
C GLY A 239 -1.93 -2.69 -40.72
N GLY A 240 -2.23 -3.96 -40.95
CA GLY A 240 -1.42 -5.06 -40.45
C GLY A 240 -1.76 -5.41 -39.00
N GLY A 241 -1.18 -6.50 -38.51
CA GLY A 241 -1.50 -7.05 -37.21
C GLY A 241 -1.19 -8.53 -37.10
N PRO A 242 -1.38 -9.11 -35.91
CA PRO A 242 -1.19 -10.54 -35.71
C PRO A 242 -2.21 -11.34 -36.53
N THR A 243 -1.75 -12.41 -37.17
CA THR A 243 -2.61 -13.34 -37.95
C THR A 243 -3.41 -14.29 -37.05
N VAL A 244 -3.12 -14.28 -35.75
CA VAL A 244 -3.80 -15.07 -34.73
C VAL A 244 -4.22 -14.19 -33.57
N THR A 245 -5.23 -14.63 -32.82
CA THR A 245 -5.64 -13.93 -31.59
C THR A 245 -4.54 -14.01 -30.55
N LEU A 246 -4.22 -12.87 -29.94
CA LEU A 246 -3.23 -12.79 -28.87
C LEU A 246 -3.80 -13.41 -27.58
N GLU A 247 -3.01 -14.21 -26.89
CA GLU A 247 -3.39 -14.74 -25.58
C GLU A 247 -3.50 -13.61 -24.56
N ALA A 248 -2.56 -12.66 -24.58
CA ALA A 248 -2.56 -11.51 -23.70
C ALA A 248 -3.84 -10.66 -23.89
N GLU A 249 -4.31 -10.47 -25.12
CA GLU A 249 -5.55 -9.72 -25.38
C GLU A 249 -6.80 -10.42 -24.81
N ARG A 250 -6.84 -11.76 -24.81
CA ARG A 250 -7.91 -12.51 -24.15
C ARG A 250 -7.89 -12.32 -22.64
N LYS A 251 -6.70 -12.28 -22.04
CA LYS A 251 -6.52 -12.02 -20.60
C LYS A 251 -6.94 -10.59 -20.25
N ILE A 252 -6.53 -9.58 -21.02
CA ILE A 252 -6.92 -8.17 -20.82
C ILE A 252 -8.44 -8.03 -20.83
N ARG A 253 -9.13 -8.55 -21.85
CA ARG A 253 -10.60 -8.46 -21.92
C ARG A 253 -11.31 -9.18 -20.77
N LYS A 254 -10.69 -10.22 -20.21
CA LYS A 254 -11.22 -10.89 -19.03
C LYS A 254 -11.04 -10.00 -17.80
N LEU A 255 -9.83 -9.45 -17.61
CA LEU A 255 -9.51 -8.54 -16.51
C LEU A 255 -10.43 -7.31 -16.51
N GLU A 256 -10.60 -6.65 -17.65
CA GLU A 256 -11.52 -5.50 -17.81
C GLU A 256 -12.97 -5.85 -17.44
N ARG A 257 -13.42 -7.07 -17.80
CA ARG A 257 -14.78 -7.52 -17.47
C ARG A 257 -14.92 -7.80 -15.98
N ASP A 258 -13.95 -8.48 -15.38
CA ASP A 258 -13.97 -8.83 -13.96
C ASP A 258 -13.93 -7.53 -13.12
N TYR A 259 -13.12 -6.55 -13.52
CA TYR A 259 -13.08 -5.22 -12.88
C TYR A 259 -14.38 -4.42 -13.07
N ALA A 260 -14.97 -4.41 -14.27
CA ALA A 260 -16.27 -3.75 -14.49
C ALA A 260 -17.40 -4.36 -13.64
N ALA A 261 -17.40 -5.68 -13.44
CA ALA A 261 -18.37 -6.34 -12.57
C ALA A 261 -18.20 -5.93 -11.10
N LEU A 262 -16.95 -5.67 -10.68
CA LEU A 262 -16.60 -5.19 -9.35
C LEU A 262 -17.06 -3.73 -9.15
N GLU A 263 -16.84 -2.85 -10.13
CA GLU A 263 -17.38 -1.48 -10.12
C GLU A 263 -18.92 -1.49 -10.03
N GLU A 264 -19.61 -2.33 -10.80
CA GLU A 264 -21.07 -2.49 -10.73
C GLU A 264 -21.55 -3.00 -9.35
N GLU A 265 -20.76 -3.78 -8.64
CA GLU A 265 -21.07 -4.20 -7.27
C GLU A 265 -20.91 -3.06 -6.27
N ARG A 266 -19.83 -2.28 -6.38
CA ARG A 266 -19.59 -1.08 -5.56
C ARG A 266 -20.72 -0.06 -5.74
N GLU A 267 -21.09 0.24 -6.99
CA GLU A 267 -22.21 1.16 -7.27
C GLU A 267 -23.54 0.68 -6.66
N ARG A 268 -23.80 -0.63 -6.69
CA ARG A 268 -25.00 -1.21 -6.06
C ARG A 268 -24.95 -1.08 -4.53
N ARG A 269 -23.78 -1.28 -3.91
CA ARG A 269 -23.59 -1.10 -2.47
C ARG A 269 -23.81 0.35 -2.06
N GLU A 270 -23.16 1.29 -2.73
CA GLU A 270 -23.33 2.73 -2.48
C GLU A 270 -24.79 3.19 -2.68
N ALA A 271 -25.48 2.68 -3.70
CA ALA A 271 -26.90 2.96 -3.93
C ALA A 271 -27.80 2.43 -2.81
N ALA A 272 -27.48 1.25 -2.24
CA ALA A 272 -28.22 0.68 -1.12
C ALA A 272 -28.01 1.48 0.18
N GLU A 273 -26.78 1.93 0.43
CA GLU A 273 -26.43 2.74 1.60
C GLU A 273 -27.00 4.17 1.51
N SER A 274 -26.92 4.79 0.33
CA SER A 274 -27.47 6.14 0.08
C SER A 274 -29.01 6.17 -0.06
N GLY A 275 -29.62 5.05 -0.45
CA GLY A 275 -31.07 4.89 -0.58
C GLY A 275 -31.86 4.98 0.75
N GLY A 276 -31.17 4.93 1.90
CA GLY A 276 -31.77 5.06 3.24
C GLY A 276 -32.02 6.49 3.72
N TRP A 277 -31.59 7.52 2.97
CA TRP A 277 -31.65 8.93 3.38
C TRP A 277 -32.75 9.76 2.67
N TRP A 278 -33.96 9.20 2.57
CA TRP A 278 -35.17 9.97 2.25
C TRP A 278 -36.10 10.06 3.48
N PHE A 279 -36.26 11.31 3.94
CA PHE A 279 -36.92 11.78 5.17
C PHE A 279 -38.30 11.18 5.50
N PHE A 280 -38.50 10.88 6.79
CA PHE A 280 -39.71 11.21 7.56
C PHE A 280 -39.37 12.32 8.56
#